data_AF-A0A2M8NZ61-F1
#
_entry.id   AF-A0A2M8NZ61-F1
#
_cell.length_a   1.000
_cell.length_b   1.000
_cell.length_c   1.000
_cell.angle_alpha   90.00
_cell.angle_beta   90.00
_cell.angle_gamma   90.00
#
_symmetry.space_group_name_H-M   'P 1'
#
loop_
_entity.id
_entity.type
_entity.pdbx_description
1 polymer ?
#
loop_
_entity_poly.entity_id
_entity_poly.type
_entity_poly.pdbx_seq_one_letter_code
_entity_poly.pdbx_strand_id
1 'polypeptide(L)'
;MRCILRSLYATSICASTFVLQRKAKRRLALERGMGYNCRVYQGNCPQPLSLFMRYLPALLGIGLLMLYTLLGVARVPFHGDESTIVYMANDWFRLREGGFSALFYRPEPTEPMAQELRLINGTLAPLSYGAILDIAGLDRTVLNGSWDWGSDWWQNQYYGHFPRPEVLFIARWTSALMLCLAFALFFAAARLLIGEQRALLTLIIFGLMPAVLLNGRRAMFEGATFLGAALVWYSAVRLVMGRTRIGNWLFFGVACGLALAAKHMNVLLVGSVALALLWQARAHLWQTLRTLALSGLVAGTVFLALNPSWWSAPLDVPREVLRLRNAIFAGQNQLFGRPLSLAERLEALIAFPFGAPQYFEDTLNPWRDWLADSIQSYERGIQGVTWYAAAPLVYILLLLGAMALLRLRSGAFIGIVLIGTSAALFITNSLMWQRYYLLLTFPLALLVALGLAWLAQRLKLGDACHAR
;
A
#
# COMPACT_ATOMS: atom_id res chain seq x y z
N MET A 1 -9.03 -19.26 -2.48
CA MET A 1 -7.59 -19.59 -2.51
C MET A 1 -7.13 -20.47 -3.69
N ARG A 2 -7.87 -21.49 -4.16
CA ARG A 2 -7.45 -22.32 -5.32
C ARG A 2 -7.38 -21.59 -6.68
N CYS A 3 -8.13 -20.49 -6.88
CA CYS A 3 -8.05 -19.68 -8.12
C CYS A 3 -6.84 -18.73 -8.17
N ILE A 4 -6.31 -18.26 -7.03
CA ILE A 4 -5.12 -17.39 -6.98
C ILE A 4 -3.85 -18.22 -7.28
N LEU A 5 -3.83 -19.49 -6.90
CA LEU A 5 -2.74 -20.40 -7.22
C LEU A 5 -2.68 -20.79 -8.71
N ARG A 6 -3.82 -20.92 -9.41
CA ARG A 6 -3.81 -21.24 -10.85
C ARG A 6 -3.31 -20.09 -11.73
N SER A 7 -3.55 -18.83 -11.35
CA SER A 7 -3.04 -17.67 -12.12
C SER A 7 -1.53 -17.43 -11.93
N LEU A 8 -0.93 -17.95 -10.85
CA LEU A 8 0.52 -17.89 -10.62
C LEU A 8 1.27 -19.08 -11.25
N TYR A 9 0.55 -20.09 -11.75
CA TYR A 9 1.11 -21.31 -12.34
C TYR A 9 1.05 -21.38 -13.89
N ALA A 10 0.60 -20.33 -14.57
CA ALA A 10 0.60 -20.31 -16.03
C ALA A 10 1.92 -19.78 -16.61
N THR A 11 3.00 -20.54 -16.42
CA THR A 11 4.16 -20.59 -17.31
C THR A 11 3.76 -21.21 -18.67
N SER A 12 2.82 -20.56 -19.38
CA SER A 12 2.48 -20.89 -20.78
C SER A 12 3.62 -20.59 -21.77
N ILE A 13 4.69 -19.94 -21.33
CA ILE A 13 5.84 -19.61 -22.19
C ILE A 13 6.81 -20.79 -22.33
N CYS A 14 6.88 -21.73 -21.38
CA CYS A 14 7.79 -22.88 -21.53
C CYS A 14 7.22 -24.01 -22.39
N ALA A 15 5.89 -24.25 -22.38
CA ALA A 15 5.31 -25.31 -23.20
C ALA A 15 5.11 -24.91 -24.67
N SER A 16 4.60 -23.70 -24.92
CA SER A 16 4.18 -23.27 -26.27
C SER A 16 5.38 -22.95 -27.20
N THR A 17 6.41 -22.30 -26.66
CA THR A 17 7.61 -21.93 -27.42
C THR A 17 8.48 -23.14 -27.74
N PHE A 18 8.49 -24.14 -26.84
CA PHE A 18 9.22 -25.39 -27.03
C PHE A 18 8.55 -26.32 -28.06
N VAL A 19 7.21 -26.33 -28.11
CA VAL A 19 6.46 -27.10 -29.11
C VAL A 19 6.57 -26.49 -30.52
N LEU A 20 6.54 -25.15 -30.64
CA LEU A 20 6.66 -24.48 -31.94
C LEU A 20 8.10 -24.50 -32.50
N GLN A 21 9.13 -24.32 -31.66
CA GLN A 21 10.53 -24.48 -32.12
C GLN A 21 10.87 -25.93 -32.50
N ARG A 22 10.27 -26.93 -31.84
CA ARG A 22 10.43 -28.34 -32.24
C ARG A 22 9.83 -28.62 -33.62
N LYS A 23 8.66 -28.07 -33.95
CA LYS A 23 8.05 -28.28 -35.28
C LYS A 23 8.87 -27.63 -36.41
N ALA A 24 9.40 -26.42 -36.19
CA ALA A 24 10.23 -25.75 -37.20
C ALA A 24 11.59 -26.45 -37.42
N LYS A 25 12.27 -26.89 -36.35
CA LYS A 25 13.54 -27.64 -36.46
C LYS A 25 13.35 -29.06 -37.04
N ARG A 26 12.22 -29.73 -36.80
CA ARG A 26 11.93 -31.04 -37.41
C ARG A 26 11.75 -30.95 -38.93
N ARG A 27 11.14 -29.88 -39.43
CA ARG A 27 10.92 -29.69 -40.87
C ARG A 27 12.24 -29.42 -41.62
N LEU A 28 13.09 -28.56 -41.07
CA LEU A 28 14.43 -28.28 -41.61
C LEU A 28 15.42 -29.46 -41.51
N ALA A 29 15.24 -30.35 -40.53
CA ALA A 29 16.10 -31.53 -40.37
C ALA A 29 15.70 -32.70 -41.29
N LEU A 30 14.40 -32.85 -41.59
CA LEU A 30 13.91 -33.86 -42.54
C LEU A 30 14.34 -33.56 -43.98
N GLU A 31 14.47 -32.29 -44.36
CA GLU A 31 14.90 -31.88 -45.70
C GLU A 31 16.41 -32.04 -45.95
N ARG A 32 17.24 -32.25 -44.92
CA ARG A 32 18.70 -32.29 -45.05
C ARG A 32 19.36 -33.67 -44.89
N GLY A 33 18.58 -34.75 -44.77
CA GLY A 33 19.14 -36.11 -44.71
C GLY A 33 20.16 -36.36 -43.58
N MET A 34 20.19 -35.51 -42.56
CA MET A 34 21.12 -35.65 -41.44
C MET A 34 20.51 -36.55 -40.37
N GLY A 35 21.01 -37.78 -40.28
CA GLY A 35 20.70 -38.73 -39.22
C GLY A 35 21.20 -38.23 -37.86
N TYR A 36 20.40 -37.40 -37.19
CA TYR A 36 20.66 -37.03 -35.80
C TYR A 36 20.15 -38.13 -34.88
N ASN A 37 21.08 -38.78 -34.19
CA ASN A 37 20.83 -39.61 -33.02
C ASN A 37 20.16 -38.73 -31.95
N CYS A 38 18.83 -38.70 -31.95
CA CYS A 38 18.04 -37.91 -31.02
C CYS A 38 18.07 -38.62 -29.66
N ARG A 39 19.17 -38.48 -28.91
CA ARG A 39 19.17 -38.73 -27.46
C ARG A 39 18.08 -37.85 -26.88
N VAL A 40 16.94 -38.46 -26.60
CA VAL A 40 15.88 -37.86 -25.81
C VAL A 40 16.52 -37.51 -24.48
N TYR A 41 16.86 -36.22 -24.30
CA TYR A 41 17.15 -35.68 -22.99
C TYR A 41 15.88 -35.90 -22.17
N GLN A 42 15.83 -37.02 -21.45
CA GLN A 42 15.02 -37.21 -20.26
C GLN A 42 15.58 -36.27 -19.20
N GLY A 43 15.51 -34.96 -19.46
CA GLY A 43 15.83 -33.96 -18.46
C GLY A 43 14.77 -34.12 -17.38
N ASN A 44 15.20 -34.62 -16.21
CA ASN A 44 14.39 -34.76 -15.01
C ASN A 44 13.53 -33.51 -14.83
N CYS A 45 12.24 -33.64 -15.13
CA CYS A 45 11.29 -32.59 -14.84
C CYS A 45 11.34 -32.42 -13.31
N PRO A 46 11.69 -31.23 -12.78
CA PRO A 46 11.81 -31.05 -11.35
C PRO A 46 10.52 -31.50 -10.70
N GLN A 47 10.63 -32.51 -9.84
CA GLN A 47 9.51 -33.13 -9.14
C GLN A 47 8.69 -32.02 -8.45
N PRO A 48 7.35 -32.07 -8.47
CA PRO A 48 6.50 -31.01 -7.91
C PRO A 48 6.83 -30.67 -6.44
N LEU A 49 7.38 -31.63 -5.69
CA LEU A 49 7.85 -31.44 -4.32
C LEU A 49 8.98 -30.39 -4.20
N SER A 50 9.91 -30.35 -5.17
CA SER A 50 11.04 -29.40 -5.13
C SER A 50 10.61 -27.96 -5.39
N LEU A 51 9.53 -27.76 -6.14
CA LEU A 51 8.94 -26.43 -6.36
C LEU A 51 8.24 -25.91 -5.11
N PHE A 52 7.49 -26.76 -4.40
CA PHE A 52 6.83 -26.37 -3.15
C PHE A 52 7.85 -25.98 -2.07
N MET A 53 8.89 -26.80 -1.88
CA MET A 53 9.94 -26.53 -0.88
C MET A 53 10.71 -25.24 -1.16
N ARG A 54 10.81 -24.82 -2.43
CA ARG A 54 11.43 -23.53 -2.79
C ARG A 54 10.64 -22.32 -2.28
N TYR A 55 9.31 -22.36 -2.32
CA TYR A 55 8.45 -21.24 -1.95
C TYR A 55 7.95 -21.28 -0.50
N LEU A 56 8.12 -22.41 0.19
CA LEU A 56 7.65 -22.60 1.56
C LEU A 56 8.16 -21.51 2.53
N PRO A 57 9.44 -21.08 2.52
CA PRO A 57 9.92 -20.04 3.43
C PRO A 57 9.23 -18.69 3.21
N ALA A 58 8.98 -18.33 1.94
CA ALA A 58 8.28 -17.09 1.61
C ALA A 58 6.82 -17.13 2.04
N LEU A 59 6.12 -18.24 1.77
CA LEU A 59 4.73 -18.43 2.19
C LEU A 59 4.60 -18.41 3.72
N LEU A 60 5.52 -19.08 4.42
CA LEU A 60 5.55 -19.08 5.88
C LEU A 60 5.82 -17.67 6.42
N GLY A 61 6.81 -16.96 5.89
CA GLY A 61 7.14 -15.61 6.35
C GLY A 61 6.00 -14.62 6.13
N ILE A 62 5.33 -14.67 4.97
CA ILE A 62 4.13 -13.86 4.70
C ILE A 62 3.01 -14.24 5.68
N GLY A 63 2.74 -15.53 5.85
CA GLY A 63 1.69 -16.02 6.74
C GLY A 63 1.91 -15.63 8.21
N LEU A 64 3.16 -15.70 8.68
CA LEU A 64 3.53 -15.27 10.03
C LEU A 64 3.37 -13.75 10.22
N LEU A 65 3.73 -12.93 9.23
CA LEU A 65 3.51 -11.47 9.29
C LEU A 65 2.01 -11.11 9.26
N MET A 66 1.22 -11.81 8.46
CA MET A 66 -0.24 -11.65 8.47
C MET A 66 -0.81 -12.01 9.84
N LEU A 67 -0.44 -13.17 10.40
CA LEU A 67 -0.88 -13.59 11.73
C LEU A 67 -0.45 -12.58 12.80
N TYR A 68 0.80 -12.12 12.78
CA TYR A 68 1.30 -11.09 13.70
C TYR A 68 0.51 -9.78 13.60
N THR A 69 0.12 -9.38 12.39
CA THR A 69 -0.71 -8.19 12.16
C THR A 69 -2.10 -8.36 12.76
N LEU A 70 -2.76 -9.49 12.48
CA LEU A 70 -4.12 -9.78 12.95
C LEU A 70 -4.18 -9.96 14.47
N LEU A 71 -3.20 -10.61 15.09
CA LEU A 71 -3.11 -10.76 16.55
C LEU A 71 -3.03 -9.40 17.27
N GLY A 72 -2.59 -8.35 16.59
CA GLY A 72 -2.49 -7.02 17.17
C GLY A 72 -3.76 -6.15 17.08
N VAL A 73 -4.77 -6.59 16.34
CA VAL A 73 -6.02 -5.82 16.12
C VAL A 73 -6.73 -5.49 17.44
N ALA A 74 -6.86 -6.46 18.34
CA ALA A 74 -7.57 -6.27 19.61
C ALA A 74 -6.84 -5.35 20.60
N ARG A 75 -5.54 -5.12 20.39
CA ARG A 75 -4.67 -4.40 21.33
C ARG A 75 -4.25 -3.02 20.83
N VAL A 76 -4.62 -2.64 19.60
CA VAL A 76 -4.23 -1.36 19.04
C VAL A 76 -4.95 -0.21 19.80
N PRO A 77 -4.22 0.82 20.28
CA PRO A 77 -4.84 1.95 20.97
C PRO A 77 -5.82 2.67 20.07
N PHE A 78 -6.93 3.13 20.65
CA PHE A 78 -7.97 3.86 19.92
C PHE A 78 -7.45 5.17 19.33
N HIS A 79 -8.11 5.62 18.26
CA HIS A 79 -7.90 6.92 17.64
C HIS A 79 -9.24 7.53 17.22
N GLY A 80 -9.41 8.85 17.41
CA GLY A 80 -10.66 9.54 17.06
C GLY A 80 -11.10 9.34 15.60
N ASP A 81 -10.16 9.30 14.66
CA ASP A 81 -10.48 9.01 13.25
C ASP A 81 -11.16 7.63 13.04
N GLU A 82 -10.94 6.64 13.90
CA GLU A 82 -11.64 5.35 13.79
C GLU A 82 -13.15 5.55 13.92
N SER A 83 -13.59 6.41 14.85
CA SER A 83 -14.99 6.78 15.01
C SER A 83 -15.54 7.45 13.75
N THR A 84 -14.84 8.46 13.24
CA THR A 84 -15.25 9.21 12.04
C THR A 84 -15.39 8.30 10.81
N ILE A 85 -14.48 7.34 10.63
CA ILE A 85 -14.46 6.47 9.46
C ILE A 85 -15.50 5.35 9.59
N VAL A 86 -15.73 4.84 10.80
CA VAL A 86 -16.84 3.92 11.07
C VAL A 86 -18.19 4.62 10.85
N TYR A 87 -18.33 5.88 11.27
CA TYR A 87 -19.52 6.69 10.97
C TYR A 87 -19.78 6.78 9.45
N MET A 88 -18.73 6.99 8.66
CA MET A 88 -18.82 7.01 7.19
C MET A 88 -19.24 5.66 6.59
N ALA A 89 -19.14 4.54 7.32
CA ALA A 89 -19.64 3.24 6.86
C ALA A 89 -21.16 3.24 6.61
N ASN A 90 -21.89 4.24 7.12
CA ASN A 90 -23.29 4.47 6.80
C ASN A 90 -23.55 4.59 5.28
N ASP A 91 -22.55 5.03 4.51
CA ASP A 91 -22.66 5.15 3.05
C ASP A 91 -22.91 3.80 2.37
N TRP A 92 -22.35 2.70 2.89
CA TRP A 92 -22.64 1.35 2.39
C TRP A 92 -24.13 1.02 2.52
N PHE A 93 -24.70 1.26 3.71
CA PHE A 93 -26.10 0.97 3.98
C PHE A 93 -27.03 1.82 3.10
N ARG A 94 -26.69 3.11 2.90
CA ARG A 94 -27.41 3.99 1.97
C ARG A 94 -27.38 3.47 0.53
N LEU A 95 -26.22 3.01 0.05
CA LEU A 95 -26.10 2.43 -1.30
C LEU A 95 -26.94 1.16 -1.44
N ARG A 96 -26.86 0.26 -0.45
CA ARG A 96 -27.62 -0.99 -0.42
C ARG A 96 -29.13 -0.76 -0.40
N GLU A 97 -29.58 0.28 0.28
CA GLU A 97 -30.99 0.71 0.37
C GLU A 97 -31.47 1.50 -0.86
N GLY A 98 -30.62 1.68 -1.88
CA GLY A 98 -30.96 2.42 -3.11
C GLY A 98 -30.91 3.95 -2.95
N GLY A 99 -30.42 4.46 -1.82
CA GLY A 99 -30.34 5.88 -1.46
C GLY A 99 -29.18 6.64 -2.09
N PHE A 100 -28.85 6.40 -3.36
CA PHE A 100 -27.68 7.01 -4.05
C PHE A 100 -27.71 8.54 -4.01
N SER A 101 -28.88 9.15 -4.16
CA SER A 101 -29.04 10.61 -4.22
C SER A 101 -28.65 11.32 -2.91
N ALA A 102 -28.60 10.59 -1.80
CA ALA A 102 -28.14 11.10 -0.50
C ALA A 102 -26.61 11.23 -0.41
N LEU A 103 -25.88 10.64 -1.35
CA LEU A 103 -24.42 10.67 -1.39
C LEU A 103 -23.89 11.70 -2.39
N PHE A 104 -24.72 12.18 -3.31
CA PHE A 104 -24.33 13.15 -4.32
C PHE A 104 -23.92 14.48 -3.69
N TYR A 105 -22.91 15.11 -4.29
CA TYR A 105 -22.55 16.47 -3.92
C TYR A 105 -23.71 17.43 -4.15
N ARG A 106 -23.95 18.28 -3.15
CA ARG A 106 -24.87 19.42 -3.17
C ARG A 106 -24.15 20.66 -2.65
N PRO A 107 -24.34 21.83 -3.25
CA PRO A 107 -23.82 23.08 -2.70
C PRO A 107 -24.31 23.34 -1.27
N GLU A 108 -25.56 22.97 -0.99
CA GLU A 108 -26.20 23.08 0.33
C GLU A 108 -26.63 21.68 0.81
N PRO A 109 -25.71 20.90 1.42
CA PRO A 109 -26.02 19.55 1.89
C PRO A 109 -26.87 19.57 3.15
N THR A 110 -27.80 18.60 3.27
CA THR A 110 -28.56 18.38 4.52
C THR A 110 -27.68 17.87 5.65
N GLU A 111 -26.56 17.21 5.33
CA GLU A 111 -25.55 16.72 6.28
C GLU A 111 -24.16 17.26 5.89
N PRO A 112 -23.83 18.51 6.25
CA PRO A 112 -22.58 19.16 5.80
C PRO A 112 -21.33 18.36 6.15
N MET A 113 -21.23 17.89 7.39
CA MET A 113 -20.08 17.08 7.86
C MET A 113 -19.91 15.79 7.04
N ALA A 114 -21.00 15.06 6.78
CA ALA A 114 -20.92 13.81 6.04
C ALA A 114 -20.47 14.04 4.59
N GLN A 115 -20.96 15.10 3.94
CA GLN A 115 -20.50 15.48 2.61
C GLN A 115 -19.04 15.90 2.61
N GLU A 116 -18.62 16.75 3.54
CA GLU A 116 -17.23 17.19 3.67
C GLU A 116 -16.29 15.98 3.79
N LEU A 117 -16.60 15.05 4.69
CA LEU A 117 -15.82 13.82 4.90
C LEU A 117 -15.73 12.96 3.63
N ARG A 118 -16.83 12.81 2.86
CA ARG A 118 -16.83 12.09 1.57
C ARG A 118 -15.98 12.76 0.50
N LEU A 119 -15.86 14.09 0.53
CA LEU A 119 -15.09 14.85 -0.44
C LEU A 119 -13.58 14.82 -0.11
N ILE A 120 -13.22 14.94 1.15
CA ILE A 120 -11.81 15.03 1.55
C ILE A 120 -11.16 13.65 1.71
N ASN A 121 -11.92 12.58 1.95
CA ASN A 121 -11.39 11.24 2.19
C ASN A 121 -11.65 10.25 1.05
N GLY A 122 -11.03 9.06 1.15
CA GLY A 122 -11.36 7.95 0.27
C GLY A 122 -12.63 7.23 0.72
N THR A 123 -13.26 6.50 -0.19
CA THR A 123 -14.49 5.74 0.05
C THR A 123 -14.24 4.25 0.30
N LEU A 124 -13.10 3.71 -0.13
CA LEU A 124 -12.89 2.26 -0.11
C LEU A 124 -12.93 1.66 1.30
N ALA A 125 -12.30 2.32 2.29
CA ALA A 125 -12.28 1.84 3.67
C ALA A 125 -13.70 1.84 4.30
N PRO A 126 -14.41 2.98 4.40
CA PRO A 126 -15.73 3.00 5.03
C PRO A 126 -16.76 2.11 4.33
N LEU A 127 -16.75 2.04 2.98
CA LEU A 127 -17.63 1.13 2.25
C LEU A 127 -17.33 -0.33 2.57
N SER A 128 -16.05 -0.70 2.72
CA SER A 128 -15.68 -2.06 3.11
C SER A 128 -16.06 -2.36 4.55
N TYR A 129 -15.95 -1.40 5.47
CA TYR A 129 -16.40 -1.58 6.85
C TYR A 129 -17.90 -1.84 6.90
N GLY A 130 -18.70 -1.02 6.22
CA GLY A 130 -20.14 -1.21 6.13
C GLY A 130 -20.51 -2.56 5.51
N ALA A 131 -19.83 -2.97 4.44
CA ALA A 131 -20.06 -4.27 3.80
C ALA A 131 -19.77 -5.45 4.72
N ILE A 132 -18.67 -5.42 5.48
CA ILE A 132 -18.35 -6.51 6.42
C ILE A 132 -19.28 -6.50 7.63
N LEU A 133 -19.71 -5.33 8.13
CA LEU A 133 -20.72 -5.22 9.19
C LEU A 133 -22.06 -5.83 8.75
N ASP A 134 -22.51 -5.51 7.54
CA ASP A 134 -23.74 -6.06 6.94
C ASP A 134 -23.64 -7.58 6.76
N ILE A 135 -22.50 -8.10 6.28
CA ILE A 135 -22.23 -9.54 6.21
C ILE A 135 -22.25 -10.20 7.60
N ALA A 136 -21.83 -9.48 8.64
CA ALA A 136 -21.88 -9.94 10.03
C ALA A 136 -23.30 -9.85 10.65
N GLY A 137 -24.30 -9.40 9.89
CA GLY A 137 -25.69 -9.27 10.35
C GLY A 137 -25.95 -8.01 11.18
N LEU A 138 -25.05 -7.02 11.14
CA LEU A 138 -25.23 -5.73 11.80
C LEU A 138 -25.81 -4.71 10.81
N ASP A 139 -26.78 -3.92 11.26
CA ASP A 139 -27.41 -2.88 10.44
C ASP A 139 -26.90 -1.47 10.78
N ARG A 140 -27.37 -0.46 10.04
CA ARG A 140 -26.92 0.93 10.23
C ARG A 140 -27.21 1.53 11.62
N THR A 141 -28.11 0.94 12.41
CA THR A 141 -28.48 1.46 13.74
C THR A 141 -27.41 1.25 14.80
N VAL A 142 -26.41 0.40 14.52
CA VAL A 142 -25.29 0.16 15.43
C VAL A 142 -24.14 1.16 15.25
N LEU A 143 -24.19 2.01 14.21
CA LEU A 143 -23.15 2.98 13.91
C LEU A 143 -23.18 4.15 14.91
N ASN A 144 -22.00 4.60 15.29
CA ASN A 144 -21.79 5.82 16.09
C ASN A 144 -21.91 7.10 15.24
N GLY A 145 -21.95 8.25 15.90
CA GLY A 145 -21.70 9.55 15.25
C GLY A 145 -20.21 9.80 14.99
N SER A 146 -19.88 10.73 14.09
CA SER A 146 -18.48 11.15 13.84
C SER A 146 -17.80 11.66 15.10
N TRP A 147 -16.49 11.44 15.27
CA TRP A 147 -15.75 11.99 16.40
C TRP A 147 -15.85 13.52 16.46
N ASP A 148 -16.15 14.07 17.63
CA ASP A 148 -16.14 15.50 17.88
C ASP A 148 -14.81 15.92 18.48
N TRP A 149 -13.96 16.55 17.66
CA TRP A 149 -12.64 17.04 18.05
C TRP A 149 -12.68 18.25 18.98
N GLY A 150 -13.84 18.90 19.15
CA GLY A 150 -14.04 19.97 20.14
C GLY A 150 -14.43 19.47 21.53
N SER A 151 -14.82 18.20 21.64
CA SER A 151 -15.25 17.55 22.87
C SER A 151 -14.13 16.70 23.48
N ASP A 152 -14.17 16.49 24.80
CA ASP A 152 -13.25 15.56 25.46
C ASP A 152 -13.63 14.09 25.20
N TRP A 153 -12.81 13.17 25.71
CA TRP A 153 -13.03 11.72 25.56
C TRP A 153 -14.36 11.24 26.12
N TRP A 154 -14.72 11.68 27.33
CA TRP A 154 -15.89 11.20 28.05
C TRP A 154 -17.18 11.76 27.43
N GLN A 155 -17.14 13.00 26.95
CA GLN A 155 -18.21 13.60 26.17
C GLN A 155 -18.43 12.84 24.85
N ASN A 156 -17.36 12.51 24.13
CA ASN A 156 -17.48 11.69 22.91
C ASN A 156 -18.12 10.32 23.19
N GLN A 157 -17.76 9.68 24.31
CA GLN A 157 -18.37 8.43 24.72
C GLN A 157 -19.84 8.61 25.11
N TYR A 158 -20.16 9.64 25.88
CA TYR A 158 -21.51 9.93 26.37
C TYR A 158 -22.49 10.25 25.23
N TYR A 159 -22.08 11.05 24.24
CA TYR A 159 -22.91 11.45 23.11
C TYR A 159 -22.93 10.44 21.95
N GLY A 160 -22.37 9.24 22.13
CA GLY A 160 -22.43 8.17 21.13
C GLY A 160 -21.53 8.40 19.92
N HIS A 161 -20.44 9.16 20.08
CA HIS A 161 -19.39 9.28 19.07
C HIS A 161 -18.40 8.10 19.14
N PHE A 162 -18.38 7.33 20.22
CA PHE A 162 -17.54 6.14 20.33
C PHE A 162 -18.23 4.91 19.68
N PRO A 163 -17.58 4.17 18.76
CA PRO A 163 -18.17 2.98 18.15
C PRO A 163 -18.42 1.87 19.18
N ARG A 164 -19.48 1.08 18.99
CA ARG A 164 -19.67 -0.14 19.79
C ARG A 164 -18.47 -1.07 19.63
N PRO A 165 -18.06 -1.81 20.69
CA PRO A 165 -16.87 -2.66 20.65
C PRO A 165 -16.84 -3.65 19.48
N GLU A 166 -17.96 -4.28 19.16
CA GLU A 166 -18.11 -5.22 18.04
C GLU A 166 -17.93 -4.54 16.68
N VAL A 167 -18.46 -3.33 16.51
CA VAL A 167 -18.33 -2.54 15.28
C VAL A 167 -16.88 -2.13 15.06
N LEU A 168 -16.24 -1.60 16.12
CA LEU A 168 -14.83 -1.21 16.08
C LEU A 168 -13.93 -2.42 15.76
N PHE A 169 -14.18 -3.56 16.39
CA PHE A 169 -13.41 -4.78 16.16
C PHE A 169 -13.51 -5.26 14.71
N ILE A 170 -14.71 -5.32 14.15
CA ILE A 170 -14.93 -5.72 12.75
C ILE A 170 -14.26 -4.75 11.78
N ALA A 171 -14.38 -3.44 12.01
CA ALA A 171 -13.74 -2.43 11.17
C ALA A 171 -12.21 -2.53 11.21
N ARG A 172 -11.62 -2.70 12.40
CA ARG A 172 -10.18 -2.92 12.58
C ARG A 172 -9.69 -4.20 11.89
N TRP A 173 -10.44 -5.30 12.02
CA TRP A 173 -10.14 -6.55 11.31
C TRP A 173 -10.16 -6.35 9.80
N THR A 174 -11.15 -5.62 9.29
CA THR A 174 -11.27 -5.31 7.86
C THR A 174 -10.06 -4.52 7.36
N SER A 175 -9.64 -3.49 8.10
CA SER A 175 -8.41 -2.71 7.82
C SER A 175 -7.16 -3.60 7.81
N ALA A 176 -6.99 -4.44 8.83
CA ALA A 176 -5.84 -5.32 8.98
C ALA A 176 -5.79 -6.41 7.89
N LEU A 177 -6.94 -6.90 7.43
CA LEU A 177 -7.01 -7.83 6.30
C LEU A 177 -6.59 -7.16 4.99
N MET A 178 -6.93 -5.88 4.77
CA MET A 178 -6.41 -5.12 3.62
C MET A 178 -4.89 -4.97 3.68
N LEU A 179 -4.33 -4.69 4.87
CA LEU A 179 -2.87 -4.68 5.07
C LEU A 179 -2.25 -6.06 4.79
N CYS A 180 -2.88 -7.14 5.23
CA CYS A 180 -2.42 -8.50 4.93
C CYS A 180 -2.38 -8.76 3.41
N LEU A 181 -3.41 -8.34 2.66
CA LEU A 181 -3.40 -8.41 1.20
C LEU A 181 -2.30 -7.54 0.59
N ALA A 182 -2.04 -6.35 1.16
CA ALA A 182 -0.95 -5.49 0.75
C ALA A 182 0.42 -6.18 0.91
N PHE A 183 0.65 -6.94 1.99
CA PHE A 183 1.87 -7.73 2.17
C PHE A 183 2.09 -8.72 1.02
N ALA A 184 1.07 -9.50 0.67
CA ALA A 184 1.19 -10.49 -0.40
C ALA A 184 1.49 -9.84 -1.76
N LEU A 185 0.80 -8.75 -2.08
CA LEU A 185 0.99 -8.00 -3.34
C LEU A 185 2.34 -7.31 -3.38
N PHE A 186 2.77 -6.70 -2.29
CA PHE A 186 4.05 -6.01 -2.23
C PHE A 186 5.21 -7.00 -2.27
N PHE A 187 5.12 -8.15 -1.60
CA PHE A 187 6.08 -9.24 -1.75
C PHE A 187 6.16 -9.70 -3.21
N ALA A 188 5.02 -9.88 -3.88
CA ALA A 188 5.01 -10.27 -5.29
C ALA A 188 5.70 -9.22 -6.18
N ALA A 189 5.48 -7.93 -5.92
CA ALA A 189 6.15 -6.83 -6.62
C ALA A 189 7.66 -6.81 -6.33
N ALA A 190 8.07 -6.85 -5.07
CA ALA A 190 9.46 -6.87 -4.64
C ALA A 190 10.20 -8.09 -5.20
N ARG A 191 9.58 -9.27 -5.23
CA ARG A 191 10.18 -10.50 -5.78
C ARG A 191 10.50 -10.35 -7.26
N LEU A 192 9.64 -9.68 -8.03
CA LEU A 192 9.88 -9.40 -9.44
C LEU A 192 11.00 -8.36 -9.64
N LEU A 193 11.13 -7.38 -8.75
CA LEU A 193 12.13 -6.33 -8.83
C LEU A 193 13.53 -6.78 -8.38
N ILE A 194 13.62 -7.39 -7.21
CA ILE A 194 14.87 -7.66 -6.50
C ILE A 194 15.06 -9.15 -6.15
N GLY A 195 14.18 -10.04 -6.61
CA GLY A 195 14.27 -11.47 -6.33
C GLY A 195 13.77 -11.86 -4.93
N GLU A 196 13.62 -13.16 -4.72
CA GLU A 196 12.83 -13.74 -3.64
C GLU A 196 13.36 -13.48 -2.23
N GLN A 197 14.65 -13.77 -1.98
CA GLN A 197 15.25 -13.59 -0.66
C GLN A 197 15.19 -12.13 -0.19
N ARG A 198 15.56 -11.20 -1.08
CA ARG A 198 15.53 -9.76 -0.80
C ARG A 198 14.10 -9.24 -0.64
N ALA A 199 13.14 -9.78 -1.40
CA ALA A 199 11.73 -9.46 -1.24
C ALA A 199 11.15 -9.90 0.10
N LEU A 200 11.53 -11.07 0.60
CA LEU A 200 11.13 -11.51 1.93
C LEU A 200 11.71 -10.59 3.01
N LEU A 201 12.97 -10.22 2.89
CA LEU A 201 13.61 -9.25 3.79
C LEU A 201 12.92 -7.88 3.75
N THR A 202 12.61 -7.35 2.56
CA THR A 202 11.82 -6.13 2.39
C THR A 202 10.49 -6.24 3.10
N LEU A 203 9.79 -7.37 2.95
CA LEU A 203 8.48 -7.56 3.57
C LEU A 203 8.58 -7.62 5.10
N ILE A 204 9.61 -8.27 5.65
CA ILE A 204 9.87 -8.29 7.09
C ILE A 204 10.11 -6.87 7.61
N ILE A 205 10.96 -6.09 6.94
CA ILE A 205 11.23 -4.70 7.34
C ILE A 205 9.93 -3.88 7.30
N PHE A 206 9.19 -3.92 6.19
CA PHE A 206 7.93 -3.21 6.00
C PHE A 206 6.87 -3.63 7.03
N GLY A 207 6.65 -4.94 7.19
CA GLY A 207 5.63 -5.50 8.08
C GLY A 207 5.96 -5.38 9.57
N LEU A 208 7.20 -5.01 9.92
CA LEU A 208 7.61 -4.73 11.30
C LEU A 208 7.79 -3.24 11.58
N MET A 209 7.54 -2.34 10.62
CA MET A 209 7.53 -0.90 10.89
C MET A 209 6.34 -0.53 11.79
N PRO A 210 6.54 0.15 12.93
CA PRO A 210 5.46 0.51 13.84
C PRO A 210 4.39 1.38 13.18
N ALA A 211 4.80 2.30 12.31
CA ALA A 211 3.90 3.13 11.51
C ALA A 211 2.92 2.31 10.65
N VAL A 212 3.42 1.22 10.03
CA VAL A 212 2.60 0.33 9.19
C VAL A 212 1.63 -0.47 10.05
N LEU A 213 2.13 -1.06 11.13
CA LEU A 213 1.34 -1.91 12.01
C LEU A 213 0.26 -1.14 12.77
N LEU A 214 0.60 0.00 13.37
CA LEU A 214 -0.36 0.80 14.12
C LEU A 214 -1.51 1.25 13.22
N ASN A 215 -1.19 1.91 12.11
CA ASN A 215 -2.20 2.50 11.25
C ASN A 215 -2.97 1.45 10.43
N GLY A 216 -2.32 0.35 10.03
CA GLY A 216 -2.99 -0.72 9.31
C GLY A 216 -3.87 -1.62 10.19
N ARG A 217 -3.70 -1.60 11.52
CA ARG A 217 -4.59 -2.33 12.47
C ARG A 217 -5.77 -1.50 12.94
N ARG A 218 -5.64 -0.16 12.98
CA ARG A 218 -6.76 0.73 13.30
C ARG A 218 -7.79 0.71 12.18
N ALA A 219 -9.05 1.00 12.53
CA ALA A 219 -10.15 1.20 11.59
C ALA A 219 -10.02 2.54 10.85
N MET A 220 -8.86 2.80 10.26
CA MET A 220 -8.55 4.03 9.54
C MET A 220 -8.41 3.81 8.02
N PHE A 221 -8.10 4.84 7.24
CA PHE A 221 -7.94 4.71 5.78
C PHE A 221 -6.68 3.93 5.37
N GLU A 222 -5.75 3.72 6.29
CA GLU A 222 -4.40 3.27 6.00
C GLU A 222 -4.35 1.81 5.53
N GLY A 223 -5.20 0.92 6.06
CA GLY A 223 -5.32 -0.45 5.54
C GLY A 223 -5.66 -0.46 4.04
N ALA A 224 -6.67 0.31 3.63
CA ALA A 224 -7.04 0.48 2.23
C ALA A 224 -5.95 1.20 1.43
N THR A 225 -5.29 2.20 2.02
CA THR A 225 -4.19 2.96 1.40
C THR A 225 -3.03 2.04 1.06
N PHE A 226 -2.61 1.17 1.99
CA PHE A 226 -1.55 0.19 1.77
C PHE A 226 -1.93 -0.81 0.67
N LEU A 227 -3.16 -1.30 0.67
CA LEU A 227 -3.65 -2.21 -0.38
C LEU A 227 -3.62 -1.55 -1.76
N GLY A 228 -4.13 -0.32 -1.86
CA GLY A 228 -4.08 0.48 -3.09
C GLY A 228 -2.65 0.72 -3.58
N ALA A 229 -1.76 1.15 -2.69
CA ALA A 229 -0.35 1.35 -3.00
C ALA A 229 0.33 0.05 -3.46
N ALA A 230 0.09 -1.08 -2.79
CA ALA A 230 0.64 -2.37 -3.16
C ALA A 230 0.13 -2.87 -4.53
N LEU A 231 -1.14 -2.62 -4.86
CA LEU A 231 -1.70 -2.88 -6.19
C LEU A 231 -1.01 -2.04 -7.28
N VAL A 232 -0.76 -0.76 -7.03
CA VAL A 232 -0.03 0.13 -7.94
C VAL A 232 1.40 -0.37 -8.16
N TRP A 233 2.12 -0.71 -7.08
CA TRP A 233 3.46 -1.33 -7.19
C TRP A 233 3.42 -2.62 -8.00
N TYR A 234 2.54 -3.55 -7.66
CA TYR A 234 2.46 -4.85 -8.33
C TYR A 234 2.13 -4.73 -9.82
N SER A 235 1.14 -3.91 -10.18
CA SER A 235 0.75 -3.68 -11.57
C SER A 235 1.83 -2.95 -12.38
N ALA A 236 2.49 -1.94 -11.81
CA ALA A 236 3.58 -1.22 -12.46
C ALA A 236 4.80 -2.13 -12.69
N VAL A 237 5.18 -2.94 -11.71
CA VAL A 237 6.31 -3.88 -11.86
C VAL A 237 6.06 -4.90 -12.96
N ARG A 238 4.81 -5.33 -13.16
CA ARG A 238 4.46 -6.19 -14.32
C ARG A 238 4.66 -5.51 -15.67
N LEU A 239 4.51 -4.19 -15.73
CA LEU A 239 4.81 -3.41 -16.93
C LEU A 239 6.32 -3.25 -17.15
N VAL A 240 7.08 -3.03 -16.06
CA VAL A 240 8.54 -2.87 -16.10
C VAL A 240 9.27 -4.18 -16.43
N MET A 241 8.86 -5.28 -15.80
CA MET A 241 9.56 -6.58 -15.86
C MET A 241 8.94 -7.55 -16.87
N GLY A 242 7.69 -7.35 -17.26
CA GLY A 242 6.93 -8.24 -18.13
C GLY A 242 6.80 -7.73 -19.56
N ARG A 243 5.98 -8.44 -20.36
CA ARG A 243 5.56 -7.96 -21.69
C ARG A 243 4.50 -6.87 -21.52
N THR A 244 4.67 -5.76 -22.22
CA THR A 244 3.75 -4.61 -22.25
C THR A 244 2.49 -4.94 -23.04
N ARG A 245 1.61 -5.77 -22.47
CA ARG A 245 0.28 -6.07 -23.02
C ARG A 245 -0.72 -5.02 -22.57
N ILE A 246 -1.69 -4.70 -23.42
CA ILE A 246 -2.77 -3.74 -23.09
C ILE A 246 -3.50 -4.11 -21.78
N GLY A 247 -3.74 -5.41 -21.53
CA GLY A 247 -4.36 -5.86 -20.28
C GLY A 247 -3.56 -5.51 -19.01
N ASN A 248 -2.23 -5.41 -19.09
CA ASN A 248 -1.43 -4.96 -17.94
C ASN A 248 -1.60 -3.45 -17.69
N TRP A 249 -1.75 -2.66 -18.76
CA TRP A 249 -2.04 -1.22 -18.66
C TRP A 249 -3.44 -0.96 -18.12
N LEU A 250 -4.44 -1.73 -18.57
CA LEU A 250 -5.79 -1.67 -18.01
C LEU A 250 -5.79 -2.04 -16.52
N PHE A 251 -5.09 -3.12 -16.14
CA PHE A 251 -4.93 -3.50 -14.74
C PHE A 251 -4.21 -2.42 -13.90
N PHE A 252 -3.19 -1.76 -14.46
CA PHE A 252 -2.54 -0.62 -13.82
C PHE A 252 -3.54 0.54 -13.61
N GLY A 253 -4.37 0.85 -14.61
CA GLY A 253 -5.44 1.85 -14.48
C GLY A 253 -6.43 1.51 -13.36
N VAL A 254 -6.90 0.26 -13.29
CA VAL A 254 -7.77 -0.21 -12.20
C VAL A 254 -7.09 -0.06 -10.84
N ALA A 255 -5.82 -0.48 -10.73
CA ALA A 255 -5.04 -0.34 -9.50
C ALA A 255 -4.90 1.13 -9.07
N CYS A 256 -4.63 2.05 -10.00
CA CYS A 256 -4.58 3.48 -9.73
C CYS A 256 -5.94 4.02 -9.24
N GLY A 257 -7.05 3.67 -9.91
CA GLY A 257 -8.38 4.09 -9.50
C GLY A 257 -8.75 3.62 -8.08
N LEU A 258 -8.46 2.35 -7.77
CA LEU A 258 -8.63 1.79 -6.42
C LEU A 258 -7.76 2.50 -5.38
N ALA A 259 -6.50 2.80 -5.73
CA ALA A 259 -5.60 3.51 -4.82
C ALA A 259 -6.08 4.94 -4.52
N LEU A 260 -6.56 5.66 -5.53
CA LEU A 260 -7.13 7.00 -5.34
C LEU A 260 -8.41 6.95 -4.50
N ALA A 261 -9.29 5.97 -4.76
CA ALA A 261 -10.51 5.76 -3.97
C ALA A 261 -10.22 5.29 -2.54
N ALA A 262 -9.05 4.68 -2.27
CA ALA A 262 -8.62 4.35 -0.92
C ALA A 262 -8.23 5.60 -0.13
N LYS A 263 -7.42 6.48 -0.72
CA LYS A 263 -7.03 7.78 -0.15
C LYS A 263 -6.41 8.63 -1.24
N HIS A 264 -6.84 9.89 -1.37
CA HIS A 264 -6.32 10.80 -2.42
C HIS A 264 -4.80 11.00 -2.38
N MET A 265 -4.17 10.86 -1.20
CA MET A 265 -2.71 10.94 -1.06
C MET A 265 -1.96 9.89 -1.91
N ASN A 266 -2.59 8.78 -2.29
CA ASN A 266 -2.01 7.83 -3.24
C ASN A 266 -1.71 8.44 -4.62
N VAL A 267 -2.27 9.61 -4.96
CA VAL A 267 -1.92 10.34 -6.19
C VAL A 267 -0.42 10.64 -6.25
N LEU A 268 0.23 10.87 -5.10
CA LEU A 268 1.66 11.16 -5.02
C LEU A 268 2.49 9.94 -5.48
N LEU A 269 2.09 8.73 -5.06
CA LEU A 269 2.70 7.48 -5.52
C LEU A 269 2.37 7.21 -6.98
N VAL A 270 1.10 7.34 -7.39
CA VAL A 270 0.65 7.08 -8.77
C VAL A 270 1.39 7.97 -9.77
N GLY A 271 1.51 9.27 -9.47
CA GLY A 271 2.27 10.21 -10.30
C GLY A 271 3.74 9.82 -10.41
N SER A 272 4.38 9.47 -9.29
CA SER A 272 5.79 9.06 -9.25
C SER A 272 6.04 7.75 -10.04
N VAL A 273 5.10 6.80 -9.97
CA VAL A 273 5.14 5.56 -10.74
C VAL A 273 4.92 5.83 -12.23
N ALA A 274 4.00 6.70 -12.61
CA ALA A 274 3.79 7.09 -14.01
C ALA A 274 5.05 7.74 -14.60
N LEU A 275 5.71 8.64 -13.86
CA LEU A 275 7.00 9.22 -14.25
C LEU A 275 8.09 8.16 -14.43
N ALA A 276 8.17 7.20 -13.50
CA ALA A 276 9.13 6.10 -13.58
C ALA A 276 8.87 5.19 -14.80
N LEU A 277 7.61 4.93 -15.15
CA LEU A 277 7.23 4.17 -16.35
C LEU A 277 7.58 4.92 -17.63
N LEU A 278 7.34 6.23 -17.70
CA LEU A 278 7.74 7.08 -18.83
C LEU A 278 9.25 7.06 -19.03
N TRP A 279 10.02 7.19 -17.94
CA TRP A 279 11.47 7.10 -17.99
C TRP A 279 11.95 5.75 -18.51
N GLN A 280 11.39 4.66 -17.97
CA GLN A 280 11.78 3.30 -18.35
C GLN A 280 11.48 3.00 -19.83
N ALA A 281 10.43 3.61 -20.39
CA ALA A 281 9.98 3.41 -21.75
C ALA A 281 10.29 4.60 -22.68
N ARG A 282 11.32 5.39 -22.38
CA ARG A 282 11.70 6.59 -23.15
C ARG A 282 11.90 6.36 -24.66
N ALA A 283 12.32 5.15 -25.07
CA ALA A 283 12.45 4.79 -26.48
C ALA A 283 11.10 4.62 -27.21
N HIS A 284 10.02 4.42 -26.47
CA HIS A 284 8.65 4.24 -26.96
C HIS A 284 7.69 5.24 -26.31
N LEU A 285 8.18 6.45 -26.02
CA LEU A 285 7.49 7.45 -25.21
C LEU A 285 6.04 7.70 -25.65
N TRP A 286 5.79 7.87 -26.95
CA TRP A 286 4.44 8.11 -27.47
C TRP A 286 3.49 6.95 -27.25
N GLN A 287 3.96 5.71 -27.42
CA GLN A 287 3.14 4.53 -27.15
C GLN A 287 2.82 4.43 -25.66
N THR A 288 3.82 4.68 -24.81
CA THR A 288 3.66 4.69 -23.36
C THR A 288 2.71 5.79 -22.89
N LEU A 289 2.79 6.99 -23.46
CA LEU A 289 1.87 8.10 -23.18
C LEU A 289 0.44 7.74 -23.55
N ARG A 290 0.20 7.13 -24.73
CA ARG A 290 -1.14 6.67 -25.13
C ARG A 290 -1.69 5.61 -24.18
N THR A 291 -0.87 4.64 -23.78
CA THR A 291 -1.31 3.61 -22.83
C THR A 291 -1.50 4.14 -21.42
N LEU A 292 -0.69 5.11 -20.99
CA LEU A 292 -0.89 5.80 -19.71
C LEU A 292 -2.14 6.65 -19.71
N ALA A 293 -2.45 7.34 -20.82
CA ALA A 293 -3.71 8.06 -20.97
C ALA A 293 -4.91 7.10 -20.86
N LEU A 294 -4.85 5.94 -21.53
CA LEU A 294 -5.86 4.90 -21.38
C LEU A 294 -5.95 4.37 -19.93
N SER A 295 -4.83 4.08 -19.28
CA SER A 295 -4.81 3.72 -17.86
C SER A 295 -5.41 4.81 -16.98
N GLY A 296 -5.17 6.08 -17.29
CA GLY A 296 -5.73 7.24 -16.61
C GLY A 296 -7.25 7.33 -16.77
N LEU A 297 -7.78 7.08 -17.96
CA LEU A 297 -9.23 6.99 -18.20
C LEU A 297 -9.87 5.86 -17.39
N VAL A 298 -9.23 4.69 -17.36
CA VAL A 298 -9.69 3.54 -16.54
C VAL A 298 -9.62 3.88 -15.06
N ALA A 299 -8.54 4.52 -14.60
CA ALA A 299 -8.38 4.95 -13.21
C ALA A 299 -9.46 5.94 -12.81
N GLY A 300 -9.73 6.96 -13.64
CA GLY A 300 -10.81 7.92 -13.44
C GLY A 300 -12.18 7.26 -13.38
N THR A 301 -12.44 6.29 -14.26
CA THR A 301 -13.71 5.54 -14.28
C THR A 301 -13.89 4.72 -12.99
N VAL A 302 -12.86 3.99 -12.56
CA VAL A 302 -12.90 3.20 -11.32
C VAL A 302 -13.03 4.11 -10.09
N PHE A 303 -12.30 5.22 -10.06
CA PHE A 303 -12.40 6.20 -8.99
C PHE A 303 -13.82 6.76 -8.90
N LEU A 304 -14.37 7.26 -10.01
CA LEU A 304 -15.73 7.80 -10.04
C LEU A 304 -16.75 6.74 -9.65
N ALA A 305 -16.65 5.50 -10.15
CA ALA A 305 -17.56 4.42 -9.78
C ALA A 305 -17.62 4.15 -8.26
N LEU A 306 -16.53 4.40 -7.54
CA LEU A 306 -16.46 4.23 -6.09
C LEU A 306 -16.73 5.52 -5.30
N ASN A 307 -16.90 6.67 -5.96
CA ASN A 307 -17.06 7.98 -5.33
C ASN A 307 -18.34 8.66 -5.81
N PRO A 308 -19.52 8.20 -5.33
CA PRO A 308 -20.82 8.74 -5.75
C PRO A 308 -21.00 10.24 -5.46
N SER A 309 -20.28 10.78 -4.49
CA SER A 309 -20.26 12.23 -4.21
C SER A 309 -19.78 13.05 -5.41
N TRP A 310 -19.05 12.46 -6.35
CA TRP A 310 -18.56 13.16 -7.53
C TRP A 310 -19.52 13.10 -8.72
N TRP A 311 -20.59 12.29 -8.69
CA TRP A 311 -21.40 12.01 -9.87
C TRP A 311 -22.24 13.19 -10.34
N SER A 312 -22.75 14.00 -9.41
CA SER A 312 -23.61 15.14 -9.74
C SER A 312 -22.84 16.32 -10.32
N ALA A 313 -21.56 16.47 -10.01
CA ALA A 313 -20.74 17.59 -10.44
C ALA A 313 -19.24 17.21 -10.56
N PRO A 314 -18.87 16.28 -11.47
CA PRO A 314 -17.52 15.70 -11.51
C PRO A 314 -16.42 16.71 -11.88
N LEU A 315 -16.79 17.85 -12.49
CA LEU A 315 -15.87 18.93 -12.85
C LEU A 315 -15.75 20.00 -11.76
N ASP A 316 -16.78 20.20 -10.94
CA ASP A 316 -16.77 21.21 -9.87
C ASP A 316 -16.20 20.67 -8.56
N VAL A 317 -16.50 19.41 -8.24
CA VAL A 317 -16.04 18.74 -7.02
C VAL A 317 -14.51 18.79 -6.83
N PRO A 318 -13.63 18.62 -7.85
CA PRO A 318 -12.20 18.79 -7.66
C PRO A 318 -11.80 20.13 -7.03
N ARG A 319 -12.43 21.23 -7.44
CA ARG A 319 -12.16 22.56 -6.90
C ARG A 319 -12.58 22.64 -5.43
N GLU A 320 -13.73 22.06 -5.11
CA GLU A 320 -14.24 22.03 -3.74
C GLU A 320 -13.38 21.16 -2.82
N VAL A 321 -12.90 20.01 -3.30
CA VAL A 321 -11.95 19.16 -2.56
C VAL A 321 -10.65 19.90 -2.26
N LEU A 322 -10.11 20.65 -3.22
CA LEU A 322 -8.92 21.48 -3.00
C LEU A 322 -9.18 22.60 -2.00
N ARG A 323 -10.35 23.27 -2.08
CA ARG A 323 -10.75 24.30 -1.12
C ARG A 323 -10.82 23.73 0.30
N LEU A 324 -11.53 22.63 0.50
CA LEU A 324 -11.69 21.95 1.79
C LEU A 324 -10.34 21.49 2.35
N ARG A 325 -9.50 20.86 1.52
CA ARG A 325 -8.16 20.43 1.95
C ARG A 325 -7.29 21.60 2.39
N ASN A 326 -7.28 22.69 1.63
CA ASN A 326 -6.52 23.88 1.99
C ASN A 326 -7.05 24.50 3.30
N ALA A 327 -8.36 24.54 3.50
CA ALA A 327 -8.97 25.02 4.74
C ALA A 327 -8.58 24.15 5.95
N ILE A 328 -8.63 22.81 5.81
CA ILE A 328 -8.21 21.87 6.86
C ILE A 328 -6.72 22.03 7.19
N PHE A 329 -5.85 22.10 6.18
CA PHE A 329 -4.42 22.30 6.42
C PHE A 329 -4.13 23.65 7.08
N ALA A 330 -4.81 24.72 6.67
CA ALA A 330 -4.68 26.02 7.30
C ALA A 330 -5.11 25.96 8.78
N GLY A 331 -6.25 25.34 9.08
CA GLY A 331 -6.73 25.15 10.46
C GLY A 331 -5.79 24.29 11.30
N GLN A 332 -5.28 23.19 10.75
CA GLN A 332 -4.33 22.32 11.45
C GLN A 332 -3.00 23.01 11.73
N ASN A 333 -2.47 23.80 10.79
CA ASN A 333 -1.27 24.61 11.02
C ASN A 333 -1.52 25.70 12.08
N GLN A 334 -2.73 26.26 12.16
CA GLN A 334 -3.07 27.23 13.21
C GLN A 334 -3.18 26.59 14.59
N LEU A 335 -3.79 25.40 14.68
CA LEU A 335 -4.05 24.71 15.95
C LEU A 335 -2.81 23.99 16.51
N PHE A 336 -2.03 23.31 15.66
CA PHE A 336 -0.93 22.43 16.09
C PHE A 336 0.48 23.04 15.93
N GLY A 337 0.56 24.33 15.59
CA GLY A 337 1.79 25.11 15.70
C GLY A 337 2.57 25.30 14.39
N ARG A 338 3.84 25.73 14.54
CA ARG A 338 4.65 26.24 13.42
C ARG A 338 4.86 25.19 12.31
N PRO A 339 4.89 25.61 11.03
CA PRO A 339 5.36 24.75 9.95
C PRO A 339 6.77 24.21 10.25
N LEU A 340 7.02 22.97 9.81
CA LEU A 340 8.34 22.37 9.90
C LEU A 340 9.38 23.19 9.12
N SER A 341 10.56 23.32 9.71
CA SER A 341 11.75 23.81 9.02
C SER A 341 12.16 22.87 7.89
N LEU A 342 13.00 23.37 6.97
CA LEU A 342 13.53 22.57 5.86
C LEU A 342 14.20 21.27 6.35
N ALA A 343 15.01 21.36 7.41
CA ALA A 343 15.72 20.23 7.99
C ALA A 343 14.76 19.22 8.61
N GLU A 344 13.78 19.68 9.40
CA GLU A 344 12.77 18.81 10.01
C GLU A 344 11.93 18.08 8.94
N ARG A 345 11.59 18.75 7.83
CA ARG A 345 10.87 18.10 6.70
C ARG A 345 11.71 17.04 6.02
N LEU A 346 13.01 17.26 5.84
CA LEU A 346 13.92 16.28 5.26
C LEU A 346 14.11 15.08 6.18
N GLU A 347 14.31 15.33 7.48
CA GLU A 347 14.42 14.26 8.48
C GLU A 347 13.13 13.43 8.55
N ALA A 348 11.97 14.09 8.55
CA ALA A 348 10.65 13.47 8.60
C ALA A 348 10.42 12.42 7.50
N LEU A 349 11.03 12.58 6.31
CA LEU A 349 10.93 11.60 5.22
C LEU A 349 11.50 10.23 5.57
N ILE A 350 12.42 10.16 6.54
CA ILE A 350 13.07 8.93 7.00
C ILE A 350 12.64 8.58 8.43
N ALA A 351 12.63 9.57 9.32
CA ALA A 351 12.33 9.38 10.74
C ALA A 351 10.91 8.85 10.97
N PHE A 352 9.89 9.35 10.26
CA PHE A 352 8.53 8.88 10.49
C PHE A 352 8.27 7.44 10.01
N PRO A 353 8.68 7.02 8.79
CA PRO A 353 8.54 5.63 8.36
C PRO A 353 9.22 4.60 9.27
N PHE A 354 10.38 4.95 9.85
CA PHE A 354 11.17 4.05 10.70
C PHE A 354 11.01 4.28 12.21
N GLY A 355 10.29 5.33 12.60
CA GLY A 355 10.18 5.82 13.97
C GLY A 355 9.29 4.98 14.85
N ALA A 356 9.16 5.44 16.10
CA ALA A 356 8.22 4.91 17.07
C ALA A 356 6.77 5.12 16.58
N PRO A 357 5.80 4.32 17.05
CA PRO A 357 4.39 4.53 16.74
C PRO A 357 3.92 5.90 17.23
N GLN A 358 3.29 6.69 16.36
CA GLN A 358 2.58 7.92 16.75
C GLN A 358 1.11 7.61 17.02
N TYR A 359 0.71 7.59 18.30
CA TYR A 359 -0.64 7.18 18.68
C TYR A 359 -1.71 8.24 18.43
N PHE A 360 -1.34 9.52 18.52
CA PHE A 360 -2.20 10.68 18.34
C PHE A 360 -1.34 11.87 17.87
N GLU A 361 -1.95 12.76 17.12
CA GLU A 361 -1.29 13.96 16.59
C GLU A 361 -1.39 15.17 17.52
N ASP A 362 -2.41 15.18 18.38
CA ASP A 362 -2.71 16.26 19.29
C ASP A 362 -1.94 16.11 20.61
N THR A 363 -0.98 17.00 20.84
CA THR A 363 -0.20 17.05 22.08
C THR A 363 -0.80 17.95 23.16
N LEU A 364 -1.87 18.69 22.85
CA LEU A 364 -2.53 19.62 23.76
C LEU A 364 -3.61 18.92 24.59
N ASN A 365 -4.24 17.90 24.02
CA ASN A 365 -5.27 17.11 24.71
C ASN A 365 -4.68 15.95 25.53
N PRO A 366 -5.34 15.52 26.62
CA PRO A 366 -4.87 14.47 27.52
C PRO A 366 -5.05 13.04 26.95
N TRP A 367 -4.90 12.88 25.62
CA TRP A 367 -4.94 11.57 24.94
C TRP A 367 -3.99 10.56 25.56
N ARG A 368 -2.82 11.03 26.02
CA ARG A 368 -1.83 10.17 26.69
C ARG A 368 -2.41 9.53 27.94
N ASP A 369 -3.17 10.28 28.72
CA ASP A 369 -3.72 9.81 30.00
C ASP A 369 -4.87 8.84 29.75
N TRP A 370 -5.75 9.15 28.80
CA TRP A 370 -6.88 8.29 28.42
C TRP A 370 -6.45 6.95 27.80
N LEU A 371 -5.33 6.96 27.06
CA LEU A 371 -4.85 5.79 26.33
C LEU A 371 -3.66 5.08 26.97
N ALA A 372 -3.14 5.56 28.11
CA ALA A 372 -1.90 5.10 28.73
C ALA A 372 -1.81 3.57 28.82
N ASP A 373 -2.83 2.92 29.39
CA ASP A 373 -2.86 1.47 29.57
C ASP A 373 -2.90 0.71 28.24
N SER A 374 -3.69 1.21 27.28
CA SER A 374 -3.80 0.60 25.95
C SER A 374 -2.49 0.72 25.16
N ILE A 375 -1.82 1.88 25.25
CA ILE A 375 -0.50 2.13 24.64
C ILE A 375 0.53 1.20 25.26
N GLN A 376 0.60 1.14 26.59
CA GLN A 376 1.55 0.29 27.28
C GLN A 376 1.34 -1.20 26.95
N SER A 377 0.08 -1.66 26.88
CA SER A 377 -0.28 -3.01 26.47
C SER A 377 0.16 -3.34 25.03
N TYR A 378 0.00 -2.38 24.11
CA TYR A 378 0.42 -2.51 22.72
C TYR A 378 1.96 -2.59 22.59
N GLU A 379 2.67 -1.72 23.31
CA GLU A 379 4.13 -1.59 23.25
C GLU A 379 4.87 -2.81 23.79
N ARG A 380 4.31 -3.48 24.81
CA ARG A 380 4.93 -4.66 25.43
C ARG A 380 5.04 -5.88 24.53
N GLY A 381 4.37 -5.93 23.38
CA GLY A 381 4.39 -7.16 22.57
C GLY A 381 4.37 -6.98 21.06
N ILE A 382 3.52 -6.11 20.53
CA ILE A 382 3.08 -6.21 19.13
C ILE A 382 3.30 -4.93 18.33
N GLN A 383 3.97 -3.92 18.89
CA GLN A 383 4.18 -2.63 18.22
C GLN A 383 5.10 -2.68 16.99
N GLY A 384 5.83 -3.78 16.78
CA GLY A 384 6.86 -3.91 15.75
C GLY A 384 8.25 -3.53 16.26
N VAL A 385 9.13 -3.14 15.34
CA VAL A 385 10.53 -2.79 15.61
C VAL A 385 10.76 -1.31 15.32
N THR A 386 11.11 -0.54 16.33
CA THR A 386 11.48 0.88 16.18
C THR A 386 12.86 1.00 15.56
N TRP A 387 12.95 0.85 14.24
CA TRP A 387 14.20 0.87 13.48
C TRP A 387 15.01 2.15 13.68
N TYR A 388 14.34 3.29 13.89
CA TYR A 388 15.00 4.57 14.12
C TYR A 388 15.76 4.65 15.46
N ALA A 389 15.54 3.71 16.40
CA ALA A 389 16.41 3.58 17.58
C ALA A 389 17.87 3.26 17.17
N ALA A 390 18.06 2.67 15.98
CA ALA A 390 19.36 2.47 15.34
C ALA A 390 19.51 3.38 14.10
N ALA A 391 19.09 4.65 14.19
CA ALA A 391 19.09 5.59 13.06
C ALA A 391 20.40 5.61 12.26
N PRO A 392 21.62 5.67 12.87
CA PRO A 392 22.86 5.65 12.10
C PRO A 392 22.99 4.43 11.20
N LEU A 393 22.59 3.24 11.70
CA LEU A 393 22.59 2.01 10.92
C LEU A 393 21.56 2.09 9.79
N VAL A 394 20.36 2.61 10.04
CA VAL A 394 19.34 2.80 9.00
C VAL A 394 19.86 3.70 7.88
N TYR A 395 20.49 4.84 8.20
CA TYR A 395 21.09 5.74 7.21
C TYR A 395 22.19 5.05 6.40
N ILE A 396 23.08 4.29 7.04
CA ILE A 396 24.10 3.49 6.34
C ILE A 396 23.45 2.48 5.40
N LEU A 397 22.45 1.74 5.85
CA LEU A 397 21.76 0.75 5.03
C LEU A 397 21.00 1.38 3.86
N LEU A 398 20.40 2.56 4.04
CA LEU A 398 19.78 3.32 2.97
C LEU A 398 20.82 3.74 1.92
N LEU A 399 21.99 4.22 2.34
CA LEU A 399 23.09 4.59 1.45
C LEU A 399 23.63 3.37 0.67
N LEU A 400 23.91 2.27 1.36
CA LEU A 400 24.32 1.00 0.74
C LEU A 400 23.25 0.49 -0.22
N GLY A 401 21.98 0.59 0.17
CA GLY A 401 20.82 0.25 -0.65
C GLY A 401 20.76 1.08 -1.92
N ALA A 402 20.99 2.40 -1.83
CA ALA A 402 21.02 3.30 -2.98
C ALA A 402 22.17 2.95 -3.93
N MET A 403 23.36 2.64 -3.41
CA MET A 403 24.48 2.18 -4.22
C MET A 403 24.19 0.83 -4.90
N ALA A 404 23.57 -0.11 -4.18
CA ALA A 404 23.14 -1.38 -4.75
C ALA A 404 22.07 -1.18 -5.83
N LEU A 405 21.18 -0.21 -5.64
CA LEU A 405 20.10 0.13 -6.56
C LEU A 405 20.63 0.54 -7.93
N LEU A 406 21.72 1.32 -7.98
CA LEU A 406 22.36 1.76 -9.24
C LEU A 406 22.82 0.58 -10.13
N ARG A 407 23.01 -0.61 -9.55
CA ARG A 407 23.43 -1.82 -10.27
C ARG A 407 22.27 -2.70 -10.73
N LEU A 408 21.04 -2.37 -10.32
CA LEU A 408 19.86 -3.14 -10.68
C LEU A 408 19.26 -2.63 -11.98
N ARG A 409 18.80 -3.55 -12.84
CA ARG A 409 18.04 -3.20 -14.06
C ARG A 409 16.79 -2.37 -13.76
N SER A 410 16.13 -2.65 -12.64
CA SER A 410 14.96 -1.90 -12.16
C SER A 410 15.34 -0.72 -11.26
N GLY A 411 16.62 -0.38 -11.16
CA GLY A 411 17.16 0.63 -10.25
C GLY A 411 16.56 2.00 -10.49
N ALA A 412 16.53 2.44 -11.75
CA ALA A 412 15.95 3.72 -12.13
C ALA A 412 14.45 3.82 -11.79
N PHE A 413 13.68 2.75 -12.01
CA PHE A 413 12.26 2.72 -11.67
C PHE A 413 12.03 2.96 -10.17
N ILE A 414 12.70 2.19 -9.31
CA ILE A 414 12.56 2.32 -7.85
C ILE A 414 13.07 3.69 -7.38
N GLY A 415 14.20 4.16 -7.94
CA GLY A 415 14.81 5.45 -7.58
C GLY A 415 13.91 6.64 -7.91
N ILE A 416 13.29 6.65 -9.10
CA ILE A 416 12.34 7.71 -9.50
C ILE A 416 11.09 7.66 -8.63
N VAL A 417 10.55 6.47 -8.32
CA VAL A 417 9.37 6.37 -7.44
C VAL A 417 9.69 6.90 -6.04
N LEU A 418 10.85 6.54 -5.47
CA LEU A 418 11.30 7.05 -4.19
C LEU A 418 11.45 8.57 -4.21
N ILE A 419 12.27 9.10 -5.13
CA ILE A 419 12.55 10.54 -5.20
C ILE A 419 11.28 11.33 -5.49
N GLY A 420 10.45 10.88 -6.43
CA GLY A 420 9.18 11.51 -6.78
C GLY A 420 8.21 11.56 -5.60
N THR A 421 8.05 10.43 -4.89
CA THR A 421 7.13 10.36 -3.74
C THR A 421 7.67 11.21 -2.59
N SER A 422 8.98 11.16 -2.33
CA SER A 422 9.63 11.98 -1.31
C SER A 422 9.52 13.47 -1.63
N ALA A 423 9.77 13.89 -2.87
CA ALA A 423 9.64 15.30 -3.28
C ALA A 423 8.19 15.78 -3.19
N ALA A 424 7.24 14.95 -3.62
CA ALA A 424 5.83 15.28 -3.54
C ALA A 424 5.38 15.46 -2.08
N LEU A 425 5.69 14.50 -1.20
CA LEU A 425 5.41 14.61 0.23
C LEU A 425 6.13 15.79 0.87
N PHE A 426 7.39 16.00 0.52
CA PHE A 426 8.17 17.12 0.99
C PHE A 426 7.49 18.43 0.63
N ILE A 427 6.96 18.60 -0.58
CA ILE A 427 6.27 19.83 -1.00
C ILE A 427 4.90 19.97 -0.32
N THR A 428 4.10 18.91 -0.31
CA THR A 428 2.69 18.99 0.08
C THR A 428 2.43 18.86 1.57
N ASN A 429 3.36 18.29 2.34
CA ASN A 429 3.17 18.06 3.77
C ASN A 429 3.99 19.05 4.62
N SER A 430 3.30 19.76 5.51
CA SER A 430 3.88 20.66 6.51
C SER A 430 3.78 20.12 7.93
N LEU A 431 3.06 19.01 8.15
CA LEU A 431 2.69 18.50 9.46
C LEU A 431 3.53 17.29 9.88
N MET A 432 3.83 17.20 11.18
CA MET A 432 4.58 16.12 11.84
C MET A 432 3.73 14.87 12.11
N TRP A 433 2.95 14.45 11.12
CA TRP A 433 2.05 13.31 11.26
C TRP A 433 2.59 12.12 10.48
N GLN A 434 3.02 11.09 11.21
CA GLN A 434 3.63 9.87 10.72
C GLN A 434 2.80 9.23 9.59
N ARG A 435 1.47 9.25 9.72
CA ARG A 435 0.54 8.68 8.74
C ARG A 435 0.63 9.32 7.34
N TYR A 436 1.15 10.54 7.24
CA TYR A 436 1.37 11.20 5.95
C TYR A 436 2.60 10.70 5.20
N TYR A 437 3.52 10.01 5.88
CA TYR A 437 4.76 9.50 5.28
C TYR A 437 4.66 8.01 4.90
N LEU A 438 3.50 7.38 5.10
CA LEU A 438 3.33 5.94 4.93
C LEU A 438 3.62 5.43 3.52
N LEU A 439 3.44 6.24 2.47
CA LEU A 439 3.76 5.82 1.11
C LEU A 439 5.27 5.56 0.89
N LEU A 440 6.13 6.18 1.69
CA LEU A 440 7.58 5.97 1.63
C LEU A 440 8.03 4.66 2.25
N THR A 441 7.22 4.05 3.12
CA THR A 441 7.56 2.78 3.76
C THR A 441 7.89 1.69 2.73
N PHE A 442 7.19 1.66 1.59
CA PHE A 442 7.45 0.73 0.49
C PHE A 442 8.87 0.88 -0.10
N PRO A 443 9.23 2.01 -0.76
CA PRO A 443 10.56 2.14 -1.36
C PRO A 443 11.70 2.17 -0.33
N LEU A 444 11.47 2.66 0.89
CA LEU A 444 12.47 2.65 1.94
C LEU A 444 12.77 1.23 2.45
N ALA A 445 11.75 0.38 2.64
CA ALA A 445 11.96 -1.01 3.01
C ALA A 445 12.71 -1.80 1.92
N LEU A 446 12.48 -1.49 0.63
CA LEU A 446 13.26 -2.04 -0.49
C LEU A 446 14.74 -1.65 -0.39
N LEU A 447 15.02 -0.36 -0.14
CA LEU A 447 16.40 0.14 -0.01
C LEU A 447 17.14 -0.49 1.16
N VAL A 448 16.54 -0.54 2.35
CA VAL A 448 17.18 -1.14 3.53
C VAL A 448 17.47 -2.62 3.30
N ALA A 449 16.54 -3.37 2.69
CA ALA A 449 16.77 -4.77 2.34
C ALA A 449 17.92 -4.95 1.33
N LEU A 450 18.03 -4.06 0.34
CA LEU A 450 19.14 -4.06 -0.60
C LEU A 450 20.47 -3.75 0.09
N GLY A 451 20.50 -2.78 1.00
CA GLY A 451 21.68 -2.43 1.80
C GLY A 451 22.15 -3.60 2.66
N LEU A 452 21.23 -4.25 3.37
CA LEU A 452 21.53 -5.44 4.18
C LEU A 452 22.08 -6.59 3.32
N ALA A 453 21.45 -6.86 2.17
CA ALA A 453 21.91 -7.90 1.26
C ALA A 453 23.31 -7.60 0.69
N TRP A 454 23.59 -6.33 0.38
CA TRP A 454 24.89 -5.89 -0.10
C TRP A 454 25.97 -6.06 0.98
N LEU A 455 25.68 -5.64 2.22
CA LEU A 455 26.59 -5.81 3.36
C LEU A 455 26.90 -7.29 3.61
N ALA A 456 25.88 -8.14 3.65
CA ALA A 456 26.05 -9.57 3.86
C ALA A 456 26.89 -10.26 2.76
N GLN A 457 26.77 -9.81 1.50
CA GLN A 457 27.61 -10.31 0.42
C GLN A 457 29.07 -9.92 0.58
N ARG A 458 29.36 -8.70 1.07
CA ARG A 458 30.74 -8.24 1.31
C ARG A 458 31.42 -8.98 2.45
N LEU A 459 30.69 -9.25 3.54
CA LEU A 459 31.23 -10.00 4.67
C LEU A 459 31.64 -11.43 4.27
N LYS A 460 30.77 -12.13 3.52
CA LYS A 460 31.10 -13.49 3.01
C LYS A 460 32.31 -13.56 2.09
N LEU A 461 32.59 -12.47 1.36
CA LEU A 461 33.78 -12.41 0.49
C LEU A 461 35.06 -12.17 1.28
N GLY A 462 34.99 -11.47 2.43
CA GLY A 462 36.11 -11.31 3.34
C GLY A 462 36.59 -12.66 3.91
N ASP A 463 35.64 -13.51 4.31
CA ASP A 463 35.93 -14.84 4.85
C ASP A 463 36.63 -15.75 3.82
N ALA A 464 36.23 -15.67 2.55
CA ALA A 464 36.83 -16.45 1.47
C ALA A 464 38.25 -15.99 1.09
N CYS A 465 38.60 -14.73 1.37
CA CYS A 465 39.95 -14.20 1.13
C CYS A 465 40.92 -14.51 2.27
N HIS A 466 40.45 -14.73 3.51
CA HIS A 466 41.31 -15.18 4.61
C HIS A 466 41.57 -16.69 4.63
N ALA A 467 40.80 -17.47 3.87
CA ALA A 467 40.98 -18.91 3.73
C ALA A 467 41.95 -19.32 2.59
N ARG A 468 42.61 -18.35 1.94
CA ARG A 468 43.68 -18.55 0.94
C ARG A 468 44.94 -17.84 1.41
#